data_AF-A0A3A5L025-F1
#
_entry.id   AF-A0A3A5L025-F1
#
_cell.length_a   1.000
_cell.length_b   1.000
_cell.length_c   1.000
_cell.angle_alpha   90.00
_cell.angle_beta   90.00
_cell.angle_gamma   90.00
#
_symmetry.space_group_name_H-M   'P 1'
#
loop_
_entity.id
_entity.type
_entity.pdbx_description
1 polymer ?
#
loop_
_entity_poly.entity_id
_entity_poly.type
_entity_poly.pdbx_seq_one_letter_code
_entity_poly.pdbx_strand_id
1 'polypeptide(L)'
;MTKLTSAADMARSVGVDPKAFRLALRDAQFPWQHQTNDDWSVELDSPEHSSMRTVLVTLLKKRKKPIARLVGRANSAGGNP
;
A
#
# COMPACT_ATOMS: atom_id res chain seq x y z
N MET A 1 24.57 6.42 13.34
CA MET A 1 24.27 6.73 11.94
C MET A 1 22.85 6.27 11.69
N THR A 2 21.87 7.18 11.70
CA THR A 2 20.49 6.83 11.37
C THR A 2 20.40 6.63 9.86
N LYS A 3 19.83 5.49 9.45
CA LYS A 3 19.75 5.13 8.03
C LYS A 3 18.46 5.72 7.49
N LEU A 4 18.54 6.69 6.59
CA LEU A 4 17.36 7.24 5.93
C LEU A 4 16.90 6.29 4.83
N THR A 5 15.59 6.05 4.76
CA THR A 5 14.96 5.30 3.69
C THR A 5 13.92 6.17 3.01
N SER A 6 13.86 6.10 1.68
CA SER A 6 12.85 6.82 0.90
C SER A 6 11.69 5.91 0.54
N ALA A 7 10.53 6.50 0.29
CA ALA A 7 9.38 5.76 -0.24
C ALA A 7 9.75 5.04 -1.55
N ALA A 8 10.56 5.67 -2.39
CA ALA A 8 10.99 5.08 -3.66
C ALA A 8 11.86 3.84 -3.46
N ASP A 9 12.78 3.86 -2.50
CA ASP A 9 13.64 2.73 -2.17
C ASP A 9 12.82 1.54 -1.62
N MET A 10 11.93 1.82 -0.66
CA MET A 10 11.02 0.80 -0.11
C MET A 10 10.13 0.19 -1.18
N ALA A 11 9.55 1.02 -2.07
CA ALA A 11 8.70 0.55 -3.15
C ALA A 11 9.48 -0.35 -4.11
N ARG A 12 10.68 0.06 -4.54
CA ARG A 12 11.55 -0.73 -5.43
C ARG A 12 11.94 -2.06 -4.79
N SER A 13 12.26 -2.06 -3.50
CA SER A 13 12.64 -3.27 -2.75
C SER A 13 11.55 -4.35 -2.76
N VAL A 14 10.28 -3.95 -2.80
CA VAL A 14 9.13 -4.89 -2.86
C VAL A 14 8.48 -5.00 -4.25
N GLY A 15 9.06 -4.37 -5.28
CA GLY A 15 8.53 -4.37 -6.65
C GLY A 15 7.25 -3.54 -6.84
N VAL A 16 7.00 -2.55 -5.98
CA VAL A 16 5.89 -1.60 -6.10
C VAL A 16 6.34 -0.37 -6.88
N ASP A 17 5.41 0.19 -7.66
CA ASP A 17 5.66 1.42 -8.39
C ASP A 17 5.80 2.61 -7.41
N PRO A 18 6.94 3.33 -7.42
CA PRO A 18 7.20 4.41 -6.48
C PRO A 18 6.18 5.56 -6.62
N LYS A 19 5.62 5.80 -7.81
CA LYS A 19 4.57 6.82 -7.99
C LYS A 19 3.27 6.39 -7.31
N ALA A 20 2.87 5.13 -7.48
CA ALA A 20 1.66 4.60 -6.84
C ALA A 20 1.78 4.61 -5.31
N PHE A 21 2.99 4.34 -4.79
CA PHE A 21 3.24 4.38 -3.36
C PHE A 21 3.16 5.80 -2.80
N ARG A 22 3.78 6.80 -3.47
CA ARG A 22 3.66 8.22 -3.08
C ARG A 22 2.22 8.71 -3.09
N LEU A 23 1.42 8.32 -4.08
CA LEU A 23 0.00 8.66 -4.13
C LEU A 23 -0.76 8.07 -2.94
N ALA A 24 -0.51 6.81 -2.59
CA ALA A 24 -1.13 6.17 -1.43
C ALA A 24 -0.72 6.81 -0.10
N LEU A 25 0.54 7.25 0.03
CA LEU A 25 1.02 7.98 1.19
C LEU A 25 0.36 9.37 1.31
N ARG A 26 0.16 10.05 0.17
CA ARG A 26 -0.53 11.33 0.11
C ARG A 26 -2.02 11.21 0.44
N ASP A 27 -2.66 10.13 0.00
CA ASP A 27 -4.06 9.78 0.32
C ASP A 27 -4.25 9.45 1.81
N ALA A 28 -3.24 8.87 2.45
CA ALA A 28 -3.28 8.52 3.87
C ALA A 28 -3.19 9.73 4.83
N GLN A 29 -2.84 10.92 4.34
CA GLN A 29 -2.80 12.20 5.07
C GLN A 29 -2.20 12.10 6.49
N PHE A 30 -0.91 11.76 6.58
CA PHE A 30 -0.25 11.64 7.87
C PHE A 30 0.00 13.00 8.55
N PRO A 31 -0.08 13.08 9.88
CA PRO A 31 0.18 14.31 10.63
C PRO A 31 1.65 14.75 10.61
N TRP A 32 2.56 13.89 10.15
CA TRP A 32 3.98 14.20 9.98
C TRP A 32 4.35 14.47 8.52
N GLN A 33 3.40 14.42 7.58
CA GLN A 33 3.67 14.57 6.14
C GLN A 33 4.38 15.89 5.80
N HIS A 34 4.18 16.91 6.63
CA HIS A 34 4.74 18.25 6.50
C HIS A 34 6.27 18.25 6.69
N GLN A 35 6.80 17.28 7.42
CA GLN A 35 8.23 17.14 7.68
C GLN A 35 8.94 16.29 6.63
N THR A 36 8.18 15.49 5.87
CA THR A 36 8.74 14.73 4.75
C THR A 36 8.90 15.61 3.51
N ASN A 37 10.11 15.60 2.95
CA ASN A 37 10.41 16.17 1.64
C ASN A 37 9.69 15.40 0.52
N ASP A 38 9.75 15.91 -0.72
CA ASP A 38 9.10 15.33 -1.92
C ASP A 38 9.45 13.86 -2.15
N ASP A 39 10.65 13.44 -1.69
CA ASP A 39 11.13 12.06 -1.76
C ASP A 39 10.55 11.11 -0.69
N TRP A 40 9.76 11.62 0.26
CA TRP A 40 9.23 10.87 1.40
C TRP A 40 10.33 10.09 2.12
N SER A 41 11.41 10.80 2.47
CA SER A 41 12.56 10.28 3.20
C SER A 41 12.29 10.29 4.69
N VAL A 42 12.33 9.12 5.33
CA VAL A 42 12.12 8.95 6.77
C VAL A 42 13.28 8.17 7.36
N GLU A 43 13.49 8.31 8.67
CA GLU A 43 14.46 7.48 9.38
C GLU A 43 13.96 6.04 9.49
N LEU A 44 14.85 5.10 9.16
CA LEU A 44 14.58 3.67 9.29
C LEU A 44 14.47 3.34 10.78
N ASP A 45 13.45 2.54 11.11
CA ASP A 45 13.01 2.21 12.48
C ASP A 45 12.23 3.30 13.25
N SER A 46 12.00 4.47 12.65
CA SER A 46 11.13 5.51 13.25
C SER A 46 9.63 5.18 13.14
N PRO A 47 8.76 5.78 13.97
CA PRO A 47 7.31 5.60 13.86
C PRO A 47 6.74 5.97 12.48
N GLU A 48 7.36 6.93 11.79
CA GLU A 48 7.04 7.29 10.39
C GLU A 48 7.30 6.12 9.43
N HIS A 49 8.41 5.39 9.60
CA HIS A 49 8.73 4.22 8.80
C HIS A 49 7.69 3.09 8.98
N SER A 50 7.23 2.87 10.21
CA SER A 50 6.13 1.91 10.48
C SER A 50 4.82 2.31 9.79
N SER A 51 4.51 3.61 9.77
CA SER A 51 3.35 4.15 9.07
C SER A 51 3.45 3.97 7.56
N MET A 52 4.60 4.30 6.96
CA MET A 52 4.87 4.09 5.53
C MET A 52 4.77 2.61 5.14
N ARG A 53 5.34 1.72 5.96
CA ARG A 53 5.29 0.28 5.74
C ARG A 53 3.86 -0.25 5.79
N THR A 54 3.01 0.30 6.66
CA THR A 54 1.58 -0.05 6.74
C THR A 54 0.84 0.30 5.45
N VAL A 55 1.09 1.48 4.88
CA VAL A 55 0.52 1.88 3.58
C VAL A 55 1.03 0.97 2.46
N LEU A 56 2.32 0.62 2.47
CA LEU A 56 2.91 -0.27 1.49
C LEU A 56 2.25 -1.65 1.51
N VAL A 57 2.06 -2.23 2.70
CA VAL A 57 1.36 -3.51 2.89
C VAL A 57 -0.10 -3.41 2.43
N THR A 58 -0.77 -2.29 2.71
CA THR A 58 -2.16 -2.06 2.28
C THR A 58 -2.27 -1.95 0.76
N LEU A 59 -1.32 -1.27 0.11
CA LEU A 59 -1.22 -1.15 -1.34
C LEU A 59 -0.97 -2.51 -2.00
N LEU A 60 -0.04 -3.30 -1.44
CA LEU A 60 0.24 -4.67 -1.87
C LEU A 60 -1.00 -5.58 -1.73
N LYS A 61 -1.73 -5.47 -0.62
CA LYS A 61 -3.00 -6.20 -0.41
C LYS A 61 -4.08 -5.79 -1.40
N LYS A 62 -4.19 -4.51 -1.75
CA LYS A 62 -5.13 -4.02 -2.79
C LYS A 62 -4.77 -4.58 -4.18
N ARG A 63 -3.48 -4.64 -4.54
CA ARG A 63 -3.00 -5.24 -5.80
C ARG A 63 -3.24 -6.76 -5.87
N LYS A 64 -3.20 -7.46 -4.73
CA LYS A 64 -3.40 -8.92 -4.63
C LYS A 64 -4.86 -9.37 -4.55
N LYS A 65 -5.83 -8.47 -4.59
CA LYS A 65 -7.21 -8.85 -4.93
C LYS A 65 -7.34 -8.80 -6.45
N PRO A 66 -7.17 -9.90 -7.19
CA PRO A 66 -8.02 -10.05 -8.34
C PRO A 66 -9.46 -9.90 -7.81
N ILE A 67 -10.27 -9.23 -8.59
CA ILE A 67 -11.73 -9.22 -8.58
C ILE A 67 -12.31 -10.65 -8.45
N ALA A 68 -12.11 -11.31 -7.32
CA ALA A 68 -12.67 -12.61 -6.98
C ALA A 68 -13.66 -12.39 -5.83
N ARG A 69 -14.64 -11.51 -6.07
CA ARG A 69 -15.90 -11.50 -5.31
C ARG A 69 -17.00 -10.89 -6.17
N LEU A 70 -17.16 -11.42 -7.39
CA LEU A 70 -18.35 -11.18 -8.19
C LEU A 70 -18.57 -12.34 -9.18
N VAL A 71 -18.55 -13.58 -8.69
CA VAL A 71 -19.20 -14.72 -9.35
C VAL A 71 -19.46 -15.75 -8.26
N GLY A 72 -20.72 -16.19 -8.13
CA GLY A 72 -21.09 -17.24 -7.18
C GLY A 72 -22.43 -17.06 -6.45
N ARG A 73 -23.44 -16.41 -7.04
CA ARG A 73 -24.84 -16.69 -6.68
C ARG A 73 -25.81 -16.41 -7.82
N ALA A 74 -25.59 -17.09 -8.94
CA ALA A 74 -26.60 -17.25 -9.97
C ALA A 74 -26.36 -18.61 -10.63
N ASN A 75 -27.00 -19.65 -10.11
CA ASN A 75 -27.40 -20.77 -10.95
C ASN A 75 -28.63 -21.44 -10.36
N SER A 76 -29.75 -21.15 -11.00
CA SER A 76 -31.00 -21.90 -10.92
C SER A 76 -30.82 -23.20 -11.69
N ALA A 77 -31.02 -24.33 -11.04
CA ALA A 77 -31.33 -25.65 -11.61
C ALA A 77 -31.74 -26.52 -10.41
N GLY A 78 -32.85 -27.24 -10.36
CA GLY A 78 -33.85 -27.65 -11.33
C GLY A 78 -34.41 -28.99 -10.81
N GLY A 79 -35.72 -29.22 -10.98
CA GLY A 79 -36.39 -30.54 -10.95
C GLY A 79 -36.43 -31.31 -9.61
N ASN A 80 -37.59 -31.42 -8.95
CA ASN A 80 -38.63 -32.49 -9.07
C ASN A 80 -38.28 -33.79 -8.32
N PRO A 81 -39.23 -34.71 -8.00
CA PRO A 81 -40.54 -35.01 -8.62
C PRO A 81 -41.79 -34.42 -7.94
#